data_AF-A0A0G1Q3D3-F1
#
_entry.id   AF-A0A0G1Q3D3-F1
#
_cell.length_a   1.000
_cell.length_b   1.000
_cell.length_c   1.000
_cell.angle_alpha   90.00
_cell.angle_beta   90.00
_cell.angle_gamma   90.00
#
_symmetry.space_group_name_H-M   'P 1'
#
loop_
_entity.id
_entity.type
_entity.pdbx_description
1 polymer ?
#
loop_
_entity_poly.entity_id
_entity_poly.type
_entity_poly.pdbx_seq_one_letter_code
_entity_poly.pdbx_strand_id
1 'polypeptide(L)'
;MINGWAKGKLQVVNPTKAYGLRIVTYDSPHGTLHIIKHPLLIGSTYGNYAVGLDMEALTYRHLTNRDTKLLTNRQNPGEDSQVDEYLTECGLQMEQEKRHAIMSIGAL
;
A
#
# COMPACT_ATOMS: atom_id res chain seq x y z
N MET A 1 13.92 13.00 23.86
CA MET A 1 12.83 14.01 23.76
C MET A 1 12.64 14.37 22.30
N ILE A 2 11.83 13.61 21.56
CA ILE A 2 11.64 13.78 20.10
C ILE A 2 10.37 14.57 19.75
N ASN A 3 9.57 14.91 20.76
CA ASN A 3 8.27 15.56 20.62
C ASN A 3 8.33 17.10 20.44
N GLY A 4 9.54 17.69 20.49
CA GLY A 4 9.73 19.14 20.35
C GLY A 4 9.94 19.62 18.92
N TRP A 5 10.40 18.75 18.01
CA TRP A 5 10.85 19.16 16.68
C TRP A 5 9.73 19.23 15.63
N ALA A 6 8.62 18.53 15.87
CA ALA A 6 7.49 18.44 14.94
C ALA A 6 6.42 19.53 15.13
N LYS A 7 6.45 20.28 16.24
CA LYS A 7 5.33 21.15 16.63
C LYS A 7 5.12 22.38 15.73
N GLY A 8 6.15 22.83 15.01
CA GLY A 8 6.09 24.02 14.14
C GLY A 8 6.12 23.74 12.63
N LYS A 9 6.37 22.49 12.22
CA LYS A 9 6.45 22.08 10.80
C LYS A 9 5.24 21.25 10.35
N LEU A 10 4.30 20.98 11.25
CA LEU A 10 3.04 20.33 10.92
C LEU A 10 2.11 21.35 10.22
N GLN A 11 2.32 21.57 8.93
CA GLN A 11 1.32 22.26 8.13
C GLN A 11 0.16 21.31 7.87
N VAL A 12 -0.99 21.58 8.50
CA VAL A 12 -2.27 20.98 8.11
C VAL A 12 -2.71 21.68 6.82
N VAL A 13 -2.06 21.35 5.70
CA VAL A 13 -2.60 21.68 4.39
C VAL A 13 -3.85 20.81 4.26
N ASN A 14 -5.04 21.42 4.33
CA ASN A 14 -6.30 20.71 4.09
C ASN A 14 -6.26 20.21 2.65
N PRO A 15 -5.99 18.91 2.37
CA PRO A 15 -6.11 18.42 1.02
C PRO A 15 -7.61 18.48 0.72
N THR A 16 -7.98 19.05 -0.41
CA THR A 16 -9.31 18.92 -0.99
C THR A 16 -9.79 17.50 -0.73
N LYS A 17 -10.85 17.33 0.08
CA LYS A 17 -11.39 16.03 0.47
C LYS A 17 -11.74 15.26 -0.81
N ALA A 18 -10.82 14.47 -1.32
CA ALA A 18 -11.15 13.34 -2.16
C ALA A 18 -11.87 12.36 -1.24
N TYR A 19 -13.14 12.10 -1.53
CA TYR A 19 -14.04 11.32 -0.69
C TYR A 19 -13.39 10.02 -0.18
N GLY A 20 -13.44 9.78 1.13
CA GLY A 20 -13.22 8.46 1.74
C GLY A 20 -11.89 8.22 2.47
N LEU A 21 -10.78 8.89 2.11
CA LEU A 21 -9.48 8.62 2.72
C LEU A 21 -8.79 9.89 3.26
N ARG A 22 -8.45 9.89 4.55
CA ARG A 22 -7.64 10.97 5.15
C ARG A 22 -6.16 10.63 5.01
N ILE A 23 -5.49 11.32 4.10
CA ILE A 23 -4.04 11.25 3.91
C ILE A 23 -3.39 12.32 4.80
N VAL A 24 -2.44 11.92 5.65
CA VAL A 24 -1.64 12.85 6.43
C VAL A 24 -0.35 13.11 5.67
N THR A 25 -0.11 14.36 5.27
CA THR A 25 1.11 14.74 4.56
C THR A 25 2.11 15.33 5.55
N TYR A 26 3.32 14.78 5.58
CA TYR A 26 4.46 15.33 6.30
C TYR A 26 5.40 15.97 5.29
N ASP A 27 5.49 17.30 5.33
CA ASP A 27 6.38 18.05 4.45
C ASP A 27 7.66 18.44 5.19
N SER A 28 8.80 18.16 4.56
CA SER A 28 10.12 18.42 5.12
C SER A 28 11.05 18.98 4.04
N PRO A 29 12.14 19.68 4.39
CA PRO A 29 13.12 20.12 3.40
C PRO A 29 13.76 18.97 2.58
N HIS A 30 13.63 17.73 3.06
CA HIS A 30 14.13 16.52 2.39
C HIS A 30 13.10 15.88 1.46
N GLY A 31 11.86 16.40 1.41
CA GLY A 31 10.77 15.88 0.62
C GLY A 31 9.48 15.70 1.41
N THR A 32 8.45 15.26 0.69
CA THR A 32 7.08 15.09 1.20
C THR A 32 6.76 13.61 1.37
N LEU A 33 6.24 13.24 2.54
CA LEU A 33 5.81 11.88 2.86
C LEU A 33 4.28 11.84 3.06
N HIS A 34 3.61 10.94 2.35
CA HIS A 34 2.19 10.68 2.52
C HIS A 34 1.98 9.47 3.43
N ILE A 35 1.28 9.67 4.55
CA ILE A 35 1.03 8.65 5.56
C ILE A 35 -0.43 8.23 5.49
N ILE A 36 -0.64 6.93 5.30
CA ILE A 36 -1.95 6.29 5.21
C ILE A 36 -1.99 5.13 6.21
N LYS A 37 -3.08 5.05 6.98
CA LYS A 37 -3.33 3.90 7.85
C LYS A 37 -3.83 2.73 7.01
N HIS A 38 -3.03 1.67 6.88
CA HIS A 38 -3.41 0.48 6.13
C HIS A 38 -4.05 -0.59 7.04
N PRO A 39 -5.22 -1.17 6.70
CA PRO A 39 -5.89 -2.19 7.53
C PRO A 39 -5.03 -3.43 7.82
N LEU A 40 -4.15 -3.82 6.89
CA LEU A 40 -3.25 -4.97 7.07
C LEU A 40 -2.13 -4.74 8.10
N LEU A 41 -1.83 -3.48 8.44
CA LEU A 41 -0.81 -3.13 9.43
C LEU A 41 -1.44 -2.86 10.81
N ILE A 42 -2.53 -3.57 11.12
CA ILE A 42 -3.26 -3.49 12.38
C ILE A 42 -3.22 -4.87 13.05
N GLY A 43 -3.34 -4.91 14.38
CA GLY A 43 -3.40 -6.14 15.16
C GLY A 43 -2.15 -6.37 16.00
N SER A 44 -2.08 -7.53 16.66
CA SER A 44 -0.99 -7.85 17.59
C SER A 44 0.36 -8.02 16.89
N THR A 45 0.36 -8.53 15.65
CA THR A 45 1.60 -8.81 14.91
C THR A 45 2.18 -7.57 14.23
N TYR A 46 1.34 -6.80 13.52
CA TYR A 46 1.80 -5.69 12.67
C TYR A 46 1.36 -4.30 13.14
N GLY A 47 0.62 -4.18 14.25
CA GLY A 47 0.10 -2.91 14.75
C GLY A 47 1.16 -1.87 15.11
N ASN A 48 2.40 -2.32 15.33
CA ASN A 48 3.54 -1.47 15.65
C ASN A 48 4.46 -1.21 14.46
N TYR A 49 4.10 -1.66 13.26
CA TYR A 49 4.93 -1.52 12.06
C TYR A 49 4.42 -0.40 11.16
N ALA A 50 5.35 0.31 10.56
CA ALA A 50 5.15 1.24 9.47
C ALA A 50 6.11 0.89 8.33
N VAL A 51 5.61 0.93 7.10
CA VAL A 51 6.40 0.65 5.90
C VAL A 51 6.41 1.90 5.03
N GLY A 52 7.60 2.43 4.78
CA GLY A 52 7.85 3.49 3.82
C GLY A 52 8.15 2.87 2.46
N LEU A 53 7.29 3.14 1.49
CA LEU A 53 7.45 2.68 0.12
C LEU A 53 7.70 3.89 -0.78
N ASP A 54 8.78 3.85 -1.56
CA ASP A 54 8.96 4.73 -2.70
C ASP A 54 8.13 4.19 -3.87
N MET A 55 7.11 4.93 -4.28
CA MET A 55 6.20 4.54 -5.36
C MET A 55 6.86 4.61 -6.74
N GLU A 56 7.97 5.33 -6.90
CA GLU A 56 8.72 5.35 -8.17
C GLU A 56 9.49 4.05 -8.40
N ALA A 57 9.92 3.40 -7.32
CA ALA A 57 10.70 2.16 -7.35
C ALA A 57 9.84 0.89 -7.14
N LEU A 58 8.52 1.07 -7.05
CA LEU A 58 7.55 0.01 -6.82
C LEU A 58 6.64 -0.14 -8.04
N THR A 59 6.85 -1.17 -8.84
CA THR A 59 6.07 -1.41 -10.06
C THR A 59 5.19 -2.64 -9.92
N TYR A 60 3.89 -2.47 -10.13
CA TYR A 60 2.97 -3.59 -10.35
C TYR A 60 3.23 -4.21 -11.72
N ARG A 61 3.64 -5.48 -11.74
CA ARG A 61 3.95 -6.23 -12.97
C ARG A 61 2.99 -7.39 -13.09
N HIS A 62 1.97 -7.24 -13.94
CA HIS A 62 1.14 -8.37 -14.35
C HIS A 62 1.82 -9.11 -15.51
N LEU A 63 1.58 -10.41 -15.63
CA LEU A 63 2.02 -11.14 -16.81
C LEU A 63 1.25 -10.63 -18.03
N THR A 64 1.91 -10.50 -19.18
CA THR A 64 1.29 -9.99 -20.42
C THR A 64 0.02 -10.77 -20.74
N ASN A 65 -1.09 -10.05 -20.97
CA ASN A 65 -2.41 -10.63 -21.19
C ASN A 65 -2.95 -11.50 -20.04
N ARG A 66 -2.42 -11.40 -18.80
CA ARG A 66 -2.92 -12.10 -17.60
C ARG A 66 -3.06 -11.19 -16.37
N ASP A 67 -3.39 -9.93 -16.63
CA ASP A 67 -3.94 -9.05 -15.61
C ASP A 67 -5.31 -9.56 -15.10
N THR A 68 -5.88 -8.97 -14.05
CA THR A 68 -7.15 -9.40 -13.45
C THR A 68 -8.25 -9.53 -14.51
N LYS A 69 -8.73 -10.76 -14.73
CA LYS A 69 -9.85 -11.04 -15.64
C LYS A 69 -10.93 -11.82 -14.94
N LEU A 70 -12.17 -11.55 -15.33
CA LEU A 70 -13.29 -12.42 -15.05
C LEU A 70 -13.34 -13.51 -16.13
N LEU A 71 -13.15 -14.76 -15.72
CA LEU A 71 -13.33 -15.95 -16.53
C LEU A 71 -14.69 -16.53 -16.20
N THR A 72 -15.64 -16.37 -17.11
CA THR A 72 -17.00 -16.90 -16.91
C THR A 72 -17.09 -18.35 -17.35
N ASN A 73 -17.91 -19.14 -16.66
CA ASN A 73 -18.26 -20.51 -17.04
C ASN A 73 -17.07 -21.47 -17.18
N ARG A 74 -16.19 -21.49 -16.18
CA ARG A 74 -15.06 -22.43 -16.11
C ARG A 74 -15.51 -23.73 -15.44
N GLN A 75 -16.06 -24.65 -16.22
CA GLN A 75 -16.61 -25.94 -15.74
C GLN A 75 -15.98 -27.14 -16.45
N ASN A 76 -16.01 -28.31 -15.79
CA ASN A 76 -15.61 -29.58 -16.40
C ASN A 76 -16.72 -30.11 -17.34
N PRO A 77 -16.39 -30.87 -18.40
CA PRO A 77 -17.40 -31.49 -19.25
C PRO A 77 -18.29 -32.44 -18.42
N GLY A 78 -19.59 -32.16 -18.34
CA GLY A 78 -20.58 -32.99 -17.65
C GLY A 78 -21.10 -32.42 -16.32
N GLU A 79 -20.57 -31.29 -15.85
CA GLU A 79 -21.15 -30.54 -14.73
C GLU A 79 -22.22 -29.55 -15.25
N ASP A 80 -23.37 -29.48 -14.58
CA ASP A 80 -24.39 -28.45 -14.79
C ASP A 80 -24.23 -27.38 -13.70
N SER A 81 -23.17 -26.56 -13.82
CA SER A 81 -22.81 -25.56 -12.82
C SER A 81 -22.07 -24.38 -13.45
N GLN A 82 -22.58 -23.17 -13.24
CA GLN A 82 -21.87 -21.97 -13.68
C GLN A 82 -20.89 -21.51 -12.59
N VAL A 83 -19.59 -21.66 -12.85
CA VAL A 83 -18.52 -21.14 -11.98
C VAL A 83 -17.80 -20.01 -12.70
N ASP A 84 -17.83 -18.83 -12.10
CA ASP A 84 -17.11 -17.66 -12.56
C ASP A 84 -15.90 -17.40 -11.67
N GLU A 85 -14.73 -17.20 -12.28
CA GLU A 85 -13.45 -17.08 -11.59
C GLU A 85 -12.80 -15.72 -11.89
N TYR A 86 -12.38 -15.00 -10.85
CA TYR A 86 -11.45 -13.87 -11.03
C TYR A 86 -10.01 -14.40 -10.95
N LEU A 87 -9.31 -14.41 -12.09
CA LEU A 87 -7.92 -14.86 -12.15
C LEU A 87 -7.00 -13.67 -12.42
N THR A 88 -5.99 -13.51 -11.56
CA THR A 88 -4.95 -12.49 -11.70
C THR A 88 -3.59 -13.13 -11.54
N GLU A 89 -2.71 -12.96 -12.52
CA GLU A 89 -1.30 -13.35 -12.41
C GLU A 89 -0.44 -12.08 -12.35
N CYS A 90 -0.16 -11.64 -11.13
CA CYS A 90 0.61 -10.44 -10.88
C CYS A 90 1.74 -10.65 -9.87
N GLY A 91 2.81 -9.91 -10.07
CA GLY A 91 3.91 -9.75 -9.13
C GLY A 91 4.13 -8.27 -8.82
N LEU A 92 4.85 -8.04 -7.73
CA LEU A 92 5.33 -6.73 -7.34
C LEU A 92 6.84 -6.70 -7.60
N GLN A 93 7.27 -5.82 -8.50
CA GLN A 93 8.69 -5.58 -8.72
C GLN A 93 9.13 -4.43 -7.83
N MET A 94 10.06 -4.74 -6.91
CA MET A 94 10.75 -3.75 -6.09
C MET A 94 12.14 -3.51 -6.67
N GLU A 95 12.46 -2.25 -6.94
CA GLU A 95 13.78 -1.82 -7.39
C GLU A 95 14.47 -1.04 -6.27
N GLN A 96 15.78 -1.24 -6.10
CA GLN A 96 16.61 -0.53 -5.11
C GLN A 96 16.05 -0.59 -3.68
N GLU A 97 16.36 -1.66 -2.95
CA GLU A 97 15.88 -1.93 -1.60
C GLU A 97 16.13 -0.77 -0.62
N LYS A 98 17.20 -0.01 -0.82
CA LYS A 98 17.60 1.14 0.02
C LYS A 98 16.64 2.32 -0.03
N ARG A 99 15.75 2.39 -1.03
CA ARG A 99 14.72 3.45 -1.14
C ARG A 99 13.49 3.16 -0.27
N HIS A 100 13.34 1.93 0.18
CA HIS A 100 12.25 1.51 1.06
C HIS A 100 12.73 1.49 2.52
N ALA A 101 11.80 1.71 3.44
CA ALA A 101 12.08 1.72 4.87
C ALA A 101 11.03 0.91 5.64
N ILE A 102 11.46 0.23 6.69
CA ILE A 102 10.57 -0.41 7.66
C ILE A 102 10.88 0.20 9.02
N MET A 103 9.85 0.67 9.70
CA MET A 103 9.92 1.19 11.05
C MET A 103 9.05 0.32 11.96
N SER A 104 9.58 -0.12 13.10
CA SER A 104 8.81 -0.82 14.13
C SER A 104 8.94 -0.08 15.45
N ILE A 105 7.83 0.17 16.12
CA ILE A 105 7.80 0.71 17.47
C ILE A 105 7.86 -0.47 18.46
N GLY A 106 9.07 -1.03 18.61
CA GLY A 106 9.27 -2.27 19.36
C GLY A 106 10.71 -2.76 19.51
N ALA A 107 11.71 -1.90 19.34
CA ALA A 107 13.10 -2.21 19.70
C ALA A 107 13.55 -1.29 20.84
N LEU A 108 13.57 -1.87 22.05
CA LEU A 108 14.51 -1.58 23.12
C LEU A 108 15.35 -2.85 23.32
#